data_AF-A0A6N2HWL0-F1
#
_entry.id   AF-A0A6N2HWL0-F1
#
_cell.length_a   1.000
_cell.length_b   1.000
_cell.length_c   1.000
_cell.angle_alpha   90.00
_cell.angle_beta   90.00
_cell.angle_gamma   90.00
#
_symmetry.space_group_name_H-M   'P 1'
#
loop_
_entity.id
_entity.type
_entity.pdbx_description
1 polymer ?
#
loop_
_entity_poly.entity_id
_entity_poly.type
_entity_poly.pdbx_seq_one_letter_code
_entity_poly.pdbx_strand_id
1 'polypeptide(L)'
;MGRVRTDPAGPSDRGAAPEDVRLPSTDPELPFSHCLELNAVAHDRAGGPELSMTWSWPAGLFGEEEVRALAGLWSEALAALTAYALASPTPDAHGLRPSDLSLVDLLQDEIDELEAEWDM
;
A
#
# COMPACT_ATOMS: atom_id res chain seq x y z
N MET A 1 16.79 -13.30 -10.34
CA MET A 1 15.94 -12.33 -9.64
C MET A 1 14.62 -12.27 -10.39
N GLY A 2 13.49 -12.48 -9.70
CA GLY A 2 12.18 -12.24 -10.29
C GLY A 2 11.70 -10.83 -9.95
N ARG A 3 11.08 -10.13 -10.92
CA ARG A 3 10.43 -8.84 -10.68
C ARG A 3 9.19 -8.73 -11.54
N VAL A 4 8.08 -8.38 -10.92
CA VAL A 4 6.83 -8.06 -11.61
C VAL A 4 6.34 -6.71 -11.10
N ARG A 5 5.96 -5.83 -12.05
CA ARG A 5 5.24 -4.59 -11.77
C ARG A 5 3.79 -4.80 -12.17
N THR A 6 2.88 -4.50 -11.26
CA THR A 6 1.44 -4.48 -11.54
C THR A 6 0.98 -3.03 -11.55
N ASP A 7 0.43 -2.62 -12.69
CA ASP A 7 -0.05 -1.27 -12.98
C ASP A 7 -1.38 -1.38 -13.74
N PRO A 8 -2.44 -0.62 -13.38
CA PRO A 8 -3.67 -0.57 -14.14
C PRO A 8 -3.56 0.35 -15.38
N ALA A 9 -2.70 -0.04 -16.34
CA ALA A 9 -2.54 0.36 -17.75
C ALA A 9 -2.75 1.84 -18.22
N GLY A 10 -1.70 2.38 -18.89
CA GLY A 10 -1.79 3.37 -19.98
C GLY A 10 -0.43 3.94 -20.44
N PRO A 11 -0.16 4.16 -21.75
CA PRO A 11 1.16 4.56 -22.26
C PRO A 11 1.53 6.00 -21.89
N SER A 12 2.76 6.17 -21.43
CA SER A 12 3.30 7.39 -20.81
C SER A 12 3.65 8.47 -21.83
N ASP A 13 3.06 9.67 -21.70
CA ASP A 13 3.58 10.93 -22.26
C ASP A 13 3.91 11.90 -21.11
N ARG A 14 5.19 12.31 -21.04
CA ARG A 14 5.86 13.18 -20.05
C ARG A 14 5.91 12.68 -18.60
N GLY A 15 7.02 12.76 -17.89
CA GLY A 15 8.37 13.22 -18.19
C GLY A 15 9.18 12.90 -16.94
N ALA A 16 10.31 12.23 -17.10
CA ALA A 16 11.13 11.77 -16.00
C ALA A 16 11.52 12.94 -15.08
N ALA A 17 10.95 12.99 -13.87
CA ALA A 17 11.64 13.59 -12.75
C ALA A 17 12.82 12.66 -12.40
N PRO A 18 14.03 13.17 -12.16
CA PRO A 18 15.20 12.35 -11.83
C PRO A 18 15.12 11.88 -10.37
N GLU A 19 14.04 11.20 -10.01
CA GLU A 19 13.98 10.31 -8.86
C GLU A 19 13.24 9.05 -9.29
N ASP A 20 13.85 8.35 -10.24
CA ASP A 20 13.83 6.89 -10.18
C ASP A 20 14.38 6.56 -8.79
N VAL A 21 13.50 6.39 -7.80
CA VAL A 21 13.87 6.04 -6.43
C VAL A 21 14.53 4.67 -6.51
N ARG A 22 15.83 4.70 -6.79
CA ARG A 22 16.74 3.59 -6.61
C ARG A 22 16.93 3.48 -5.12
N LEU A 23 16.07 2.68 -4.51
CA LEU A 23 16.39 2.12 -3.20
C LEU A 23 17.75 1.42 -3.34
N PRO A 24 18.66 1.62 -2.37
CA PRO A 24 19.98 1.01 -2.42
C PRO A 24 19.81 -0.49 -2.62
N SER A 25 20.58 -1.05 -3.54
CA SER A 25 20.71 -2.49 -3.70
C SER A 25 21.07 -3.05 -2.33
N THR A 26 20.19 -3.88 -1.77
CA THR A 26 20.47 -4.70 -0.59
C THR A 26 21.81 -5.41 -0.82
N ASP A 27 22.65 -5.42 0.21
CA ASP A 27 23.98 -6.02 0.29
C ASP A 27 24.25 -7.09 -0.80
N PRO A 28 25.30 -6.96 -1.64
CA PRO A 28 25.59 -7.93 -2.71
C PRO A 28 25.78 -9.38 -2.22
N GLU A 29 26.04 -9.59 -0.92
CA GLU A 29 26.16 -10.93 -0.31
C GLU A 29 24.82 -11.44 0.28
N LEU A 30 23.85 -10.55 0.51
CA LEU A 30 22.49 -10.85 1.02
C LEU A 30 21.48 -9.95 0.30
N PRO A 31 21.20 -10.18 -0.99
CA PRO A 31 20.39 -9.27 -1.81
C PRO A 31 18.91 -9.18 -1.38
N PHE A 32 18.52 -9.95 -0.37
CA PHE A 32 17.18 -9.94 0.24
C PHE A 32 17.28 -10.23 1.73
N SER A 33 16.66 -9.38 2.56
CA SER A 33 16.44 -9.68 3.98
C SER A 33 15.26 -10.64 4.18
N HIS A 34 14.40 -10.80 3.17
CA HIS A 34 13.14 -11.54 3.23
C HIS A 34 12.87 -12.36 1.96
N CYS A 35 12.07 -13.43 2.07
CA CYS A 35 11.78 -14.32 0.93
C CYS A 35 10.96 -13.64 -0.18
N LEU A 36 10.19 -12.60 0.15
CA LEU A 36 9.38 -11.81 -0.78
C LEU A 36 9.29 -10.38 -0.26
N GLU A 37 9.50 -9.41 -1.13
CA GLU A 37 9.38 -7.98 -0.84
C GLU A 37 8.33 -7.33 -1.74
N LEU A 38 7.44 -6.54 -1.13
CA LEU A 38 6.43 -5.72 -1.80
C LEU A 38 6.71 -4.26 -1.50
N ASN A 39 6.91 -3.45 -2.54
CA ASN A 39 6.96 -2.00 -2.44
C ASN A 39 5.73 -1.42 -3.16
N ALA A 40 4.97 -0.55 -2.49
CA ALA A 40 3.79 0.09 -3.03
C ALA A 40 3.92 1.62 -2.93
N VAL A 41 3.64 2.33 -4.02
CA VAL A 41 3.74 3.79 -4.11
C VAL A 41 2.47 4.34 -4.75
N ALA A 42 1.83 5.28 -4.08
CA ALA A 42 0.74 6.06 -4.66
C ALA A 42 1.33 7.24 -5.45
N HIS A 43 0.94 7.35 -6.71
CA HIS A 43 1.32 8.44 -7.60
C HIS A 43 0.12 9.33 -7.87
N ASP A 44 0.22 10.61 -7.54
CA ASP A 44 -0.79 11.59 -7.95
C ASP A 44 -0.69 11.82 -9.45
N ARG A 45 -1.72 11.40 -10.19
CA ARG A 45 -1.86 11.65 -11.64
C ARG A 45 -3.04 12.57 -11.92
N ALA A 46 -3.11 13.08 -13.14
CA ALA A 46 -4.20 13.95 -13.58
C ALA A 46 -5.60 13.29 -13.46
N GLY A 47 -5.67 11.96 -13.50
CA GLY A 47 -6.91 11.19 -13.32
C GLY A 47 -7.23 10.82 -11.86
N GLY A 48 -6.37 11.20 -10.91
CA GLY A 48 -6.44 10.78 -9.51
C GLY A 48 -5.21 9.99 -9.06
N PRO A 49 -5.16 9.58 -7.78
CA PRO A 49 -4.07 8.78 -7.25
C PRO A 49 -4.08 7.38 -7.84
N GLU A 50 -2.91 6.91 -8.29
CA GLU A 50 -2.70 5.57 -8.82
C GLU A 50 -1.69 4.80 -7.96
N LEU A 51 -2.07 3.61 -7.50
CA LEU A 51 -1.18 2.75 -6.71
C LEU A 51 -0.35 1.84 -7.62
N SER A 52 0.97 2.01 -7.60
CA SER A 52 1.92 1.12 -8.26
C SER A 52 2.57 0.18 -7.26
N MET A 53 2.74 -1.09 -7.64
CA MET A 53 3.40 -2.09 -6.79
C MET A 53 4.52 -2.79 -7.52
N THR A 54 5.63 -2.97 -6.82
CA THR A 54 6.76 -3.79 -7.23
C THR A 54 6.92 -4.98 -6.29
N TRP A 55 6.85 -6.17 -6.85
CA TRP A 55 7.12 -7.44 -6.16
C TRP A 55 8.51 -7.93 -6.55
N SER A 56 9.32 -8.27 -5.55
CA SER A 56 10.71 -8.71 -5.72
C SER A 56 10.98 -9.94 -4.87
N TRP A 57 11.66 -10.95 -5.44
CA TRP A 57 12.00 -12.17 -4.72
C TRP A 57 13.30 -12.84 -5.23
N PRO A 58 14.00 -13.60 -4.36
CA PRO A 58 15.14 -14.42 -4.77
C PRO A 58 14.74 -15.45 -5.84
N ALA A 59 15.62 -15.65 -6.82
CA ALA A 59 15.37 -16.65 -7.87
C ALA A 59 15.28 -18.06 -7.27
N GLY A 60 14.33 -18.85 -7.75
CA GLY A 60 14.17 -20.26 -7.35
C GLY A 60 13.40 -20.50 -6.06
N LEU A 61 12.99 -19.45 -5.33
CA LEU A 61 12.08 -19.58 -4.20
C LEU A 61 10.61 -19.59 -4.61
N PHE A 62 10.25 -18.71 -5.55
CA PHE A 62 8.89 -18.61 -6.09
C PHE A 62 8.91 -18.53 -7.61
N GLY A 63 7.94 -19.18 -8.23
CA GLY A 63 7.61 -19.00 -9.63
C GLY A 63 6.94 -17.65 -9.87
N GLU A 64 7.12 -17.10 -11.07
CA GLU A 64 6.49 -15.83 -11.44
C GLU A 64 4.96 -15.91 -11.43
N GLU A 65 4.39 -17.07 -11.78
CA GLU A 65 2.95 -17.31 -11.73
C GLU A 65 2.40 -17.27 -10.31
N GLU A 66 3.14 -17.81 -9.33
CA GLU A 66 2.75 -17.81 -7.91
C GLU A 66 2.72 -16.37 -7.36
N VAL A 67 3.75 -15.58 -7.65
CA VAL A 67 3.80 -14.18 -7.21
C VAL A 67 2.75 -13.33 -7.94
N ARG A 68 2.46 -13.61 -9.21
CA ARG A 68 1.39 -12.95 -9.96
C ARG A 68 0.00 -13.28 -9.40
N ALA A 69 -0.23 -14.53 -9.00
CA ALA A 69 -1.47 -14.93 -8.35
C ALA A 69 -1.65 -14.19 -7.01
N LEU A 70 -0.58 -14.10 -6.21
CA LEU A 70 -0.60 -13.32 -4.97
C LEU A 70 -0.88 -11.83 -5.22
N ALA A 71 -0.23 -11.23 -6.23
CA ALA A 71 -0.48 -9.83 -6.60
C ALA A 71 -1.92 -9.59 -7.03
N GLY A 72 -2.53 -10.56 -7.72
CA GLY A 72 -3.96 -10.55 -8.07
C GLY A 72 -4.85 -10.54 -6.83
N LEU A 73 -4.65 -11.50 -5.92
CA LEU A 73 -5.41 -11.59 -4.67
C LEU A 73 -5.27 -10.35 -3.80
N TRP A 74 -4.08 -9.75 -3.76
CA TRP A 74 -3.84 -8.50 -3.04
C TRP A 74 -4.62 -7.33 -3.66
N SER A 75 -4.65 -7.25 -5.00
CA SER A 75 -5.44 -6.25 -5.72
C SER A 75 -6.95 -6.43 -5.49
N GLU A 76 -7.44 -7.67 -5.48
CA GLU A 76 -8.82 -8.00 -5.15
C GLU A 76 -9.18 -7.59 -3.72
N ALA A 77 -8.30 -7.87 -2.76
CA ALA A 77 -8.50 -7.46 -1.37
C ALA A 77 -8.57 -5.94 -1.22
N LEU A 78 -7.70 -5.19 -1.90
CA LEU A 78 -7.78 -3.73 -1.92
C LEU A 78 -9.08 -3.23 -2.55
N ALA A 79 -9.51 -3.82 -3.66
CA ALA A 79 -10.77 -3.43 -4.30
C ALA A 79 -11.96 -3.67 -3.35
N ALA A 80 -11.95 -4.77 -2.60
CA ALA A 80 -12.97 -5.06 -1.60
C ALA A 80 -12.96 -4.04 -0.45
N LEU A 81 -11.78 -3.65 0.06
CA LEU A 81 -11.64 -2.62 1.09
C LEU A 81 -12.14 -1.25 0.60
N THR A 82 -11.80 -0.86 -0.63
CA THR A 82 -12.29 0.39 -1.24
C THR A 82 -13.81 0.37 -1.40
N ALA A 83 -14.37 -0.74 -1.88
CA ALA A 83 -15.82 -0.89 -2.01
C ALA A 83 -16.53 -0.80 -0.65
N TYR A 84 -15.95 -1.40 0.39
CA TYR A 84 -16.46 -1.31 1.76
C TYR A 84 -16.42 0.14 2.28
N ALA A 85 -15.31 0.84 2.11
CA ALA A 85 -15.16 2.24 2.53
C ALA A 85 -16.16 3.17 1.81
N LEU A 86 -16.39 2.97 0.51
CA LEU A 86 -17.38 3.73 -0.26
C LEU A 86 -18.84 3.41 0.13
N ALA A 87 -19.10 2.19 0.61
CA ALA A 87 -20.44 1.75 1.00
C ALA A 87 -20.80 2.13 2.44
N SER A 88 -19.82 2.50 3.29
CA SER A 88 -20.06 2.91 4.67
C SER A 88 -20.24 4.43 4.76
N PRO A 89 -21.43 4.95 5.12
CA PRO A 89 -21.73 6.38 5.12
C PRO A 89 -21.21 7.14 6.35
N THR A 90 -20.28 6.59 7.12
CA THR A 90 -19.69 7.27 8.29
C THR A 90 -18.63 8.27 7.83
N PRO A 91 -18.80 9.58 8.07
CA PRO A 91 -17.87 10.62 7.63
C PRO A 91 -16.47 10.50 8.27
N ASP A 92 -16.31 9.63 9.28
CA ASP A 92 -15.18 9.66 10.20
C ASP A 92 -14.46 8.29 10.25
N ALA A 93 -14.34 7.59 9.11
CA ALA A 93 -13.56 6.34 9.02
C ALA A 93 -12.03 6.54 9.26
N HIS A 94 -11.62 7.76 9.56
CA HIS A 94 -10.27 8.17 9.94
C HIS A 94 -10.13 8.53 11.43
N GLY A 95 -11.18 8.34 12.24
CA GLY A 95 -11.12 8.55 13.68
C GLY A 95 -10.01 7.71 14.32
N LEU A 96 -9.34 8.27 15.33
CA LEU A 96 -8.30 7.55 16.05
C LEU A 96 -8.88 6.25 16.60
N ARG A 97 -8.18 5.14 16.41
CA ARG A 97 -8.54 3.90 17.08
C ARG A 97 -7.77 3.78 18.39
N PRO A 98 -8.28 3.09 19.40
CA PRO A 98 -7.54 2.81 20.64
C PRO A 98 -6.14 2.24 20.38
N SER A 99 -5.97 1.47 19.30
CA SER A 99 -4.66 0.94 18.88
C SER A 99 -3.65 2.02 18.45
N ASP A 100 -4.13 3.17 17.99
CA ASP A 100 -3.32 4.32 17.57
C ASP A 100 -2.87 5.17 18.78
N LEU A 101 -3.52 4.98 19.94
CA LEU A 101 -3.27 5.69 21.20
C LEU A 101 -2.56 4.82 22.23
N SER A 102 -1.48 4.14 21.84
CA SER A 102 -0.70 3.24 22.72
C SER A 102 -0.13 3.83 24.03
N LEU A 103 -0.26 5.15 24.22
CA LEU A 103 0.15 5.88 25.42
C LEU A 103 -0.98 6.10 26.44
N VAL A 104 -2.24 5.86 26.07
CA VAL A 104 -3.42 6.09 26.92
C VAL A 104 -4.50 5.04 26.65
N ASP A 105 -5.01 4.39 27.71
CA ASP A 105 -6.14 3.47 27.60
C ASP A 105 -7.46 4.25 27.48
N LEU A 106 -7.84 4.60 26.25
CA LEU A 106 -9.14 5.19 25.93
C LEU A 106 -9.99 4.18 25.15
N LEU A 107 -11.28 4.13 25.48
CA LEU A 107 -12.27 3.38 24.72
C LEU A 107 -12.72 4.19 23.50
N GLN A 108 -13.21 3.50 22.45
CA GLN A 108 -13.63 4.17 21.21
C GLN A 108 -14.71 5.25 21.48
N ASP A 109 -15.66 4.97 22.37
CA ASP A 109 -16.70 5.94 22.74
C ASP A 109 -16.14 7.24 23.35
N GLU A 110 -15.00 7.17 24.05
CA GLU A 110 -14.33 8.34 24.65
C GLU A 110 -13.52 9.12 23.61
N ILE A 111 -13.00 8.44 22.59
CA ILE A 111 -12.31 9.07 21.45
C ILE A 111 -13.33 9.83 20.60
N ASP A 112 -14.46 9.20 20.31
CA ASP A 112 -15.53 9.80 19.51
C ASP A 112 -16.11 11.07 20.22
N GLU A 113 -16.21 11.05 21.56
CA GLU A 113 -16.62 12.22 22.36
C GLU A 113 -15.58 13.35 22.30
N LEU A 114 -14.29 13.03 22.34
CA LEU A 114 -13.19 14.00 22.25
C LEU A 114 -13.10 14.65 20.86
N GLU A 115 -13.28 13.88 19.79
CA GLU A 115 -13.31 14.39 18.41
C GLU A 115 -14.50 15.35 18.21
N ALA A 116 -15.67 15.02 18.78
CA ALA A 116 -16.85 15.88 18.74
C ALA A 116 -16.71 17.16 19.58
N GLU A 117 -15.97 17.14 20.70
CA GLU A 117 -15.72 18.33 21.52
C GLU A 117 -14.75 19.31 20.83
N TRP A 118 -13.82 18.80 20.01
CA TRP A 118 -12.78 19.60 19.36
C TRP A 118 -13.01 19.87 17.85
N ASP A 119 -14.18 19.53 17.32
CA ASP A 119 -14.61 19.77 15.92
C ASP A 119 -13.55 19.31 14.89
N MET A 120 -12.99 18.11 15.14
CA MET A 120 -12.06 17.41 14.25
C MET A 120 -12.79 16.54 13.23
#